data_AF-A0A962ULW6-F1
#
_entry.id   AF-A0A962ULW6-F1
#
_cell.length_a   1.000
_cell.length_b   1.000
_cell.length_c   1.000
_cell.angle_alpha   90.00
_cell.angle_beta   90.00
_cell.angle_gamma   90.00
#
_symmetry.space_group_name_H-M   'P 1'
#
loop_
_entity.id
_entity.type
_entity.pdbx_description
1 polymer ?
#
loop_
_entity_poly.entity_id
_entity_poly.type
_entity_poly.pdbx_seq_one_letter_code
_entity_poly.pdbx_strand_id
1 'polypeptide(L)'
;MLKRDRAEYEPLYQAILARLDPRQVVEDLHRLADPHEPVLLCWERPPFSETVWCHRRLVAAWLERELGLIVPEIEPHLRPTDGVGD
;
A
#
# COMPACT_ATOMS: atom_id res chain seq x y z
N MET A 1 13.82 -8.95 3.25
CA MET A 1 14.73 -8.01 2.57
C MET A 1 14.72 -8.34 1.09
N LEU A 2 14.03 -7.53 0.31
CA LEU A 2 14.10 -7.60 -1.15
C LEU A 2 15.57 -7.39 -1.55
N LYS A 3 16.20 -8.36 -2.21
CA LYS A 3 17.64 -8.33 -2.50
C LYS A 3 18.01 -7.46 -3.73
N ARG A 4 17.11 -6.59 -4.17
CA ARG A 4 17.27 -5.80 -5.41
C ARG A 4 17.18 -4.30 -5.13
N ASP A 5 18.00 -3.56 -5.86
CA ASP A 5 17.95 -2.09 -5.87
C ASP A 5 16.58 -1.61 -6.37
N ARG A 6 16.14 -0.44 -5.89
CA ARG A 6 14.86 0.16 -6.25
C ARG A 6 14.75 0.38 -7.76
N ALA A 7 15.79 0.89 -8.40
CA ALA A 7 15.82 1.18 -9.83
C ALA A 7 15.67 -0.09 -10.68
N GLU A 8 16.14 -1.23 -10.18
CA GLU A 8 15.94 -2.52 -10.84
C GLU A 8 14.54 -3.10 -10.60
N TYR A 9 13.99 -2.90 -9.40
CA TYR A 9 12.72 -3.51 -9.02
C TYR A 9 11.51 -2.79 -9.62
N GLU A 10 11.48 -1.46 -9.60
CA GLU A 10 10.30 -0.68 -10.00
C GLU A 10 9.80 -1.02 -11.41
N PRO A 11 10.65 -1.08 -12.47
CA PRO A 11 10.18 -1.40 -13.82
C PRO A 11 9.59 -2.81 -13.92
N LEU A 12 10.17 -3.78 -13.20
CA LEU A 12 9.68 -5.15 -13.17
C LEU A 12 8.32 -5.26 -12.49
N TYR A 13 8.14 -4.54 -11.37
CA TYR A 13 6.87 -4.52 -10.66
C TYR A 13 5.78 -3.79 -11.47
N GLN A 14 6.14 -2.68 -12.11
CA GLN A 14 5.23 -1.96 -13.02
C GLN A 14 4.79 -2.85 -14.19
N ALA A 15 5.67 -3.67 -14.75
CA ALA A 15 5.32 -4.61 -15.81
C ALA A 15 4.29 -5.68 -15.35
N ILE A 16 4.29 -6.04 -14.06
CA ILE A 16 3.25 -6.89 -13.47
C ILE A 16 1.92 -6.12 -13.42
N LEU A 17 1.92 -4.92 -12.85
CA LEU A 17 0.71 -4.09 -12.71
C LEU A 17 0.08 -3.73 -14.06
N ALA A 18 0.90 -3.49 -15.09
CA ALA A 18 0.45 -3.17 -16.45
C ALA A 18 -0.35 -4.30 -17.13
N ARG A 19 -0.34 -5.51 -16.55
CA ARG A 19 -1.09 -6.67 -17.05
C ARG A 19 -2.39 -6.92 -16.28
N LEU A 20 -2.68 -6.12 -15.26
CA LEU A 20 -3.83 -6.28 -14.38
C LEU A 20 -4.89 -5.22 -14.69
N ASP A 21 -6.16 -5.58 -14.50
CA ASP A 21 -7.25 -4.61 -14.44
C ASP A 21 -7.32 -4.03 -13.02
N PRO A 22 -7.08 -2.72 -12.82
CA PRO A 22 -7.09 -2.11 -11.50
C PRO A 22 -8.46 -2.20 -10.82
N ARG A 23 -9.58 -2.17 -11.57
CA ARG A 23 -10.93 -2.30 -10.97
C ARG A 23 -11.12 -3.70 -10.42
N GLN A 24 -10.75 -4.72 -11.20
CA GLN A 24 -10.84 -6.11 -10.77
C GLN A 24 -9.98 -6.37 -9.54
N VAL A 25 -8.77 -5.81 -9.47
CA VAL A 25 -7.89 -5.95 -8.30
C VAL A 25 -8.55 -5.36 -7.05
N VAL A 26 -9.13 -4.17 -7.12
CA VAL A 26 -9.82 -3.55 -5.98
C VAL A 26 -11.01 -4.39 -5.53
N GLU A 27 -11.87 -4.82 -6.47
CA GLU A 27 -13.02 -5.68 -6.17
C GLU A 27 -12.60 -7.01 -5.51
N ASP A 28 -11.55 -7.64 -6.02
CA ASP A 28 -11.00 -8.87 -5.47
C ASP A 28 -10.47 -8.68 -4.05
N LEU A 29 -9.77 -7.56 -3.79
CA LEU A 29 -9.25 -7.22 -2.46
C LEU A 29 -10.40 -7.01 -1.46
N HIS A 30 -11.44 -6.25 -1.82
CA HIS A 30 -12.61 -6.07 -0.95
C HIS A 30 -13.32 -7.39 -0.66
N ARG A 31 -13.50 -8.24 -1.68
CA ARG A 31 -14.11 -9.57 -1.50
C ARG A 31 -13.30 -10.46 -0.55
N LEU A 32 -11.97 -10.37 -0.60
CA LEU A 32 -11.08 -11.14 0.29
C LEU A 32 -11.06 -10.62 1.73
N ALA A 33 -11.26 -9.31 1.91
CA ALA A 33 -11.23 -8.67 3.23
C ALA A 33 -12.59 -8.57 3.90
N ASP A 34 -13.69 -8.86 3.19
CA ASP A 34 -15.07 -8.76 3.69
C ASP A 34 -15.25 -9.41 5.08
N PRO A 35 -15.87 -8.71 6.05
CA PRO A 35 -16.56 -7.41 5.97
C PRO A 35 -15.66 -6.19 6.25
N HIS A 36 -14.35 -6.36 6.23
CA HIS A 36 -13.38 -5.33 6.60
C HIS A 36 -12.81 -4.59 5.39
N GLU A 37 -12.27 -3.40 5.66
CA GLU A 37 -11.52 -2.63 4.66
C GLU A 37 -10.15 -3.28 4.39
N PRO A 38 -9.78 -3.54 3.13
CA PRO A 38 -8.46 -4.08 2.81
C PRO A 38 -7.33 -3.13 3.24
N VAL A 39 -6.29 -3.68 3.88
CA VAL A 39 -5.09 -2.92 4.25
C VAL A 39 -3.88 -3.50 3.54
N LEU A 40 -3.13 -2.64 2.83
CA LEU A 40 -1.88 -3.04 2.18
C LEU A 40 -0.75 -3.14 3.23
N LEU A 41 -0.33 -4.37 3.51
CA LEU A 41 0.75 -4.66 4.47
C LEU A 41 2.09 -4.87 3.75
N CYS A 42 3.18 -4.59 4.48
CA CYS A 42 4.55 -4.69 3.98
C CYS A 42 5.49 -4.87 5.17
N TRP A 43 6.64 -5.51 4.96
CA TRP A 43 7.58 -5.82 6.04
C TRP A 43 8.44 -4.62 6.43
N GLU A 44 8.72 -3.73 5.47
CA GLU A 44 9.60 -2.59 5.66
C GLU A 44 8.94 -1.53 6.57
N ARG A 45 9.65 -1.21 7.65
CA ARG A 45 9.26 -0.19 8.64
C ARG A 45 9.98 1.13 8.33
N PRO A 46 9.29 2.29 8.44
CA PRO A 46 9.95 3.59 8.35
C PRO A 46 11.05 3.78 9.43
N PRO A 47 12.00 4.71 9.24
CA PRO A 47 12.04 5.72 8.18
C PRO A 47 12.45 5.13 6.82
N PHE A 48 11.77 5.58 5.75
CA PHE A 48 12.12 5.15 4.40
C PHE A 48 13.33 5.91 3.86
N SER A 49 14.17 5.21 3.10
CA SER A 49 15.37 5.72 2.42
C SER A 49 15.53 5.03 1.07
N GLU A 50 16.58 5.36 0.32
CA GLU A 50 16.91 4.66 -0.93
C GLU A 50 17.13 3.16 -0.73
N THR A 51 17.65 2.75 0.44
CA THR A 51 17.92 1.35 0.78
C THR A 51 16.82 0.70 1.64
N VAL A 52 15.91 1.51 2.20
CA VAL A 52 14.77 1.07 3.00
C VAL A 52 13.51 1.65 2.38
N TRP A 53 12.95 0.97 1.38
CA TRP A 53 11.74 1.42 0.70
C TRP A 53 10.71 0.28 0.62
N CYS A 54 9.43 0.62 0.58
CA CYS A 54 8.36 -0.38 0.55
C CYS A 54 7.60 -0.38 -0.79
N HIS A 55 7.41 -1.56 -1.37
CA HIS A 55 6.68 -1.75 -2.62
C HIS A 55 5.17 -1.47 -2.53
N ARG A 56 4.57 -1.46 -1.32
CA ARG A 56 3.14 -1.15 -1.15
C ARG A 56 2.75 0.23 -1.71
N ARG A 57 3.68 1.19 -1.65
CA ARG A 57 3.48 2.52 -2.22
C ARG A 57 3.42 2.52 -3.75
N LEU A 58 4.02 1.54 -4.42
CA LEU A 58 3.89 1.38 -5.87
C LEU A 58 2.46 0.99 -6.26
N VAL A 59 1.82 0.11 -5.48
CA VAL A 59 0.41 -0.25 -5.68
C VAL A 59 -0.51 0.94 -5.40
N ALA A 60 -0.29 1.66 -4.30
CA ALA A 60 -1.06 2.86 -3.97
C ALA A 60 -1.00 3.92 -5.09
N ALA A 61 0.20 4.24 -5.57
CA ALA A 61 0.39 5.21 -6.66
C ALA A 61 -0.19 4.72 -7.99
N TRP A 62 -0.19 3.41 -8.24
CA TRP A 62 -0.85 2.82 -9.39
C TRP A 62 -2.36 2.96 -9.32
N LEU A 63 -2.99 2.61 -8.20
CA LEU A 63 -4.44 2.74 -8.00
C LEU A 63 -4.91 4.21 -8.09
N GLU A 64 -4.12 5.14 -7.54
CA GLU A 64 -4.40 6.57 -7.66
C GLU A 64 -4.35 7.03 -9.13
N ARG A 65 -3.32 6.63 -9.89
CA ARG A 65 -3.19 7.01 -11.29
C ARG A 65 -4.29 6.42 -12.18
N GLU A 66 -4.61 5.14 -12.02
CA GLU A 66 -5.55 4.46 -12.92
C GLU A 66 -7.03 4.69 -12.55
N LEU A 67 -7.33 4.89 -11.25
CA LEU A 67 -8.71 4.96 -10.75
C LEU A 67 -9.03 6.24 -9.98
N GLY A 68 -8.05 7.08 -9.65
CA GLY A 68 -8.22 8.18 -8.70
C GLY A 68 -8.42 7.71 -7.26
N LEU A 69 -8.11 6.43 -6.96
CA LEU A 69 -8.29 5.86 -5.63
C LEU A 69 -7.09 6.18 -4.74
N ILE A 70 -7.32 7.02 -3.73
CA ILE A 70 -6.29 7.40 -2.75
C ILE A 70 -6.16 6.29 -1.69
N VAL A 71 -4.95 5.74 -1.55
CA VAL A 71 -4.62 4.76 -0.50
C VAL A 71 -3.65 5.41 0.50
N PRO A 72 -4.15 5.99 1.60
CA PRO A 72 -3.32 6.67 2.59
C PRO A 72 -2.50 5.67 3.42
N GLU A 73 -1.35 6.11 3.93
CA GLU A 73 -0.63 5.38 4.98
C GLU A 73 -1.33 5.60 6.33
N ILE A 74 -1.43 4.55 7.15
CA ILE A 74 -1.95 4.65 8.50
C ILE A 74 -0.79 4.98 9.43
N GLU A 75 -0.80 6.18 10.04
CA GLU A 75 0.14 6.52 11.10
C GLU A 75 -0.22 5.75 12.38
N PRO A 76 0.74 5.12 13.08
CA PRO A 76 0.48 4.34 14.29
C PRO A 76 0.13 5.18 15.54
N HIS A 77 -0.33 6.43 15.38
CA HIS A 77 -0.58 7.35 16.50
C HIS A 77 -1.88 8.16 16.34
N LEU A 78 -2.99 7.45 16.44
CA LEU A 78 -4.15 7.96 17.18
C LEU A 78 -4.52 6.89 18.21
N ARG A 79 -3.91 6.96 19.40
CA ARG A 79 -4.62 6.46 20.58
C ARG A 79 -5.79 7.44 20.76
N PRO A 80 -7.04 6.96 20.91
CA PRO A 80 -8.08 7.81 21.48
C PRO A 80 -7.48 8.42 22.75
N THR A 81 -7.47 9.74 22.86
CA THR A 81 -7.22 10.34 24.17
C THR A 81 -8.25 9.72 25.09
N ASP A 82 -7.79 8.94 26.06
CA ASP A 82 -8.64 8.37 27.10
C ASP A 82 -9.60 9.47 27.54
N GLY A 83 -10.90 9.21 27.38
CA GLY A 83 -11.93 10.18 27.71
C GLY A 83 -11.64 10.72 29.10
N VAL A 84 -11.46 12.04 29.20
CA VAL A 84 -11.62 12.74 30.46
C VAL A 84 -13.08 12.50 30.84
N GLY A 85 -13.30 11.52 31.71
CA GLY A 85 -14.57 11.34 32.39
C GLY A 85 -14.81 12.53 33.29
N ASP A 86 -16.00 13.12 33.16
CA ASP A 86 -16.63 13.95 34.18
C ASP A 86 -16.95 13.14 35.45
#